data_AF-A0A4Q1ASQ2-F1
#
_entry.id   AF-A0A4Q1ASQ2-F1
#
_cell.length_a   1.000
_cell.length_b   1.000
_cell.length_c   1.000
_cell.angle_alpha   90.00
_cell.angle_beta   90.00
_cell.angle_gamma   90.00
#
_symmetry.space_group_name_H-M   'P 1'
#
loop_
_entity.id
_entity.type
_entity.pdbx_description
1 polymer ?
#
loop_
_entity_poly.entity_id
_entity_poly.type
_entity_poly.pdbx_seq_one_letter_code
_entity_poly.pdbx_strand_id
1 'polypeptide(L)'
;MNLLQYKSNEMISSTELIRKSKSIFNKIQKKEIEKAVILRDGKPQFMLLDFETYEKLMTEYLSFKENKEKIKKEEVLENTEIAEEDIQKAFDEIEKLNLEPRTVSSTKNIEITVDDIIEEEIKNEEEPLKEFWEK
;
A
#
# COMPACT_ATOMS: atom_id res chain seq x y z
N MET A 1 22.93 10.24 -11.65
CA MET A 1 21.95 9.66 -10.71
C MET A 1 22.46 9.91 -9.31
N ASN A 2 21.78 10.76 -8.52
CA ASN A 2 22.10 10.88 -7.11
C ASN A 2 21.40 9.71 -6.40
N LEU A 3 22.17 8.70 -6.00
CA LEU A 3 21.71 7.68 -5.08
C LEU A 3 21.18 8.37 -3.81
N LEU A 4 20.31 7.70 -3.05
CA LEU A 4 19.76 8.17 -1.76
C LEU A 4 20.88 8.27 -0.70
N GLN A 5 21.88 9.10 -0.97
CA GLN A 5 23.09 9.22 -0.18
C GLN A 5 22.74 10.00 1.07
N TYR A 6 23.10 9.43 2.22
CA TYR A 6 23.04 10.12 3.48
C TYR A 6 24.18 11.12 3.54
N LYS A 7 23.84 12.38 3.77
CA LYS A 7 24.84 13.39 4.08
C LYS A 7 25.17 13.31 5.58
N SER A 8 26.41 13.55 5.95
CA SER A 8 26.83 13.47 7.35
C SER A 8 26.08 14.46 8.26
N ASN A 9 25.64 15.60 7.72
CA ASN A 9 24.83 16.60 8.44
C ASN A 9 23.35 16.20 8.62
N GLU A 10 22.91 15.12 7.96
CA GLU A 10 21.55 14.56 8.06
C GLU A 10 21.52 13.37 9.03
N MET A 11 22.68 12.86 9.46
CA MET A 11 22.79 11.74 10.38
C MET A 11 22.71 12.22 11.83
N ILE A 12 21.67 11.80 12.55
CA ILE A 12 21.37 12.27 13.90
C ILE A 12 21.20 11.07 14.81
N SER A 13 21.83 11.06 15.98
CA SER A 13 21.62 9.98 16.94
C SER A 13 20.23 10.05 17.57
N SER A 14 19.69 8.90 17.98
CA SER A 14 18.43 8.83 18.71
C SER A 14 18.43 9.68 19.99
N THR A 15 19.58 9.74 20.68
CA THR A 15 19.73 10.59 21.87
C THR A 15 19.73 12.08 21.54
N GLU A 16 20.33 12.48 20.42
CA GLU A 16 20.30 13.87 19.95
C GLU A 16 18.90 14.28 19.48
N LEU A 17 18.16 13.37 18.83
CA LEU A 17 16.77 13.59 18.46
C LEU A 17 15.92 13.93 19.69
N ILE A 18 16.02 13.14 20.76
CA ILE A 18 15.22 13.35 21.97
C ILE A 18 15.57 14.70 22.61
N ARG A 19 16.88 15.04 22.67
CA ARG A 19 17.35 16.28 23.34
C ARG A 19 17.13 17.54 22.52
N LYS A 20 17.17 17.46 21.19
CA LYS A 20 17.17 18.61 20.27
C LYS A 20 16.09 18.53 19.20
N SER A 21 15.00 17.78 19.45
CA SER A 21 13.90 17.54 18.50
C SER A 21 13.46 18.82 17.80
N LYS A 22 13.12 19.87 18.54
CA LYS A 22 12.70 21.17 17.99
C LYS A 22 13.71 21.78 17.03
N SER A 23 15.00 21.75 17.37
CA SER A 23 16.05 22.26 16.48
C SER A 23 16.14 21.46 15.20
N ILE A 24 15.96 20.14 15.28
CA ILE A 24 16.06 19.24 14.13
C ILE A 24 14.86 19.46 13.20
N PHE A 25 13.65 19.52 13.75
CA PHE A 25 12.44 19.86 12.99
C PHE A 25 12.56 21.22 12.30
N ASN A 26 13.06 22.24 13.02
CA ASN A 26 13.27 23.55 12.43
C ASN A 26 14.26 23.52 11.25
N LYS A 27 15.32 22.69 11.33
CA LYS A 27 16.28 22.54 10.21
C LYS A 27 15.63 21.92 8.97
N ILE A 28 14.76 20.93 9.18
CA ILE A 28 13.98 20.30 8.10
C ILE A 28 13.01 21.32 7.50
N GLN A 29 12.24 22.02 8.33
CA GLN A 29 11.24 22.99 7.88
C GLN A 29 11.85 24.19 7.14
N LYS A 30 13.03 24.65 7.59
CA LYS A 30 13.81 25.71 6.92
C LYS A 30 14.55 25.22 5.68
N LYS A 31 14.46 23.94 5.33
CA LYS A 31 15.17 23.30 4.23
C LYS A 31 16.69 23.42 4.33
N GLU A 32 17.24 23.51 5.54
CA GLU A 32 18.68 23.45 5.80
C GLU A 32 19.20 22.01 5.62
N ILE A 33 18.35 21.04 5.95
CA ILE A 33 18.52 19.61 5.65
C ILE A 33 17.27 19.11 4.96
N GLU A 34 17.42 18.17 4.03
CA GLU A 34 16.28 17.60 3.29
C GLU A 34 15.52 16.59 4.16
N LYS A 35 16.28 15.81 4.93
CA LYS A 35 15.80 14.73 5.79
C LYS A 35 16.73 14.56 6.98
N ALA A 36 16.22 13.99 8.06
CA ALA A 36 17.05 13.56 9.18
C ALA A 36 17.02 12.03 9.30
N VAL A 37 18.18 11.40 9.15
CA VAL A 37 18.38 9.96 9.31
C VAL A 37 18.71 9.68 10.77
N ILE A 38 17.80 9.00 11.46
CA ILE A 38 17.94 8.73 12.88
C ILE A 38 18.69 7.42 13.08
N LEU A 39 19.79 7.52 13.82
CA LEU A 39 20.69 6.42 14.12
C LEU A 39 20.41 5.88 15.52
N ARG A 40 20.27 4.56 15.64
CA ARG A 40 20.30 3.84 16.92
C ARG A 40 21.47 2.86 16.88
N ASP A 41 22.34 2.92 17.88
CA ASP A 41 23.54 2.08 17.95
C ASP A 41 24.42 2.16 16.67
N GLY A 42 24.50 3.36 16.08
CA GLY A 42 25.25 3.64 14.86
C GLY A 42 24.58 3.21 13.55
N LYS A 43 23.39 2.59 13.61
CA LYS A 43 22.66 2.11 12.44
C LYS A 43 21.48 3.01 12.10
N PRO A 44 21.26 3.38 10.82
CA PRO A 44 20.04 4.05 10.39
C PRO A 44 18.81 3.20 10.70
N GLN A 45 17.85 3.76 11.43
CA GLN A 45 16.62 3.06 11.79
C GLN A 45 15.40 3.66 11.08
N PHE A 46 15.24 4.98 11.15
CA PHE A 46 14.14 5.68 10.49
C PHE A 46 14.57 7.05 10.01
N MET A 47 13.77 7.65 9.14
CA MET A 47 14.03 8.94 8.54
C MET A 47 12.88 9.89 8.83
N LEU A 48 13.22 11.13 9.19
CA LEU A 48 12.28 12.23 9.33
C LEU A 48 12.33 13.07 8.06
N LEU A 49 11.15 13.36 7.53
CA LEU A 49 10.94 14.19 6.35
C LEU A 49 9.95 15.29 6.71
N ASP A 50 9.98 16.36 5.94
CA ASP A 50 8.90 17.33 5.96
C ASP A 50 7.61 16.71 5.40
N PHE A 51 6.47 17.14 5.94
CA PHE A 51 5.17 16.59 5.59
C PHE A 51 4.86 16.76 4.10
N GLU A 52 5.06 17.96 3.56
CA GLU A 52 4.81 18.24 2.13
C GLU A 52 5.68 17.36 1.22
N THR A 53 6.92 17.12 1.64
CA THR A 53 7.87 16.30 0.89
C THR A 53 7.47 14.83 0.90
N TYR A 54 7.03 14.32 2.05
CA TYR A 54 6.53 12.96 2.20
C TYR A 54 5.28 12.72 1.34
N GLU A 55 4.29 13.61 1.41
CA GLU A 55 3.03 13.50 0.63
C GLU A 55 3.30 13.47 -0.87
N LYS A 56 4.20 14.34 -1.35
CA LYS A 56 4.59 14.39 -2.76
C LYS A 56 5.22 13.07 -3.21
N LEU A 57 6.16 12.54 -2.43
CA LEU A 57 6.84 11.28 -2.73
C LEU A 57 5.86 10.11 -2.75
N MET A 58 4.92 10.07 -1.81
CA MET A 58 3.95 8.98 -1.72
C MET A 58 2.94 9.02 -2.86
N THR A 59 2.46 10.21 -3.21
CA THR A 59 1.58 10.42 -4.38
C THR A 59 2.26 9.98 -5.66
N GLU A 60 3.52 10.37 -5.85
CA GLU A 60 4.33 9.95 -7.00
C GLU A 60 4.47 8.42 -7.02
N TYR A 61 4.83 7.80 -5.89
CA TYR A 61 4.94 6.35 -5.77
C TYR A 61 3.64 5.61 -6.11
N LEU A 62 2.50 6.07 -5.61
CA LEU A 62 1.19 5.47 -5.91
C LEU A 62 0.86 5.56 -7.40
N SER A 63 1.07 6.71 -8.02
CA SER A 63 0.85 6.89 -9.47
C SER A 63 1.72 5.95 -10.31
N PHE A 64 2.98 5.72 -9.90
CA PHE A 64 3.86 4.77 -10.58
C PHE A 64 3.43 3.32 -10.39
N LYS A 65 2.93 2.95 -9.21
CA LYS A 65 2.43 1.61 -8.94
C LYS A 65 1.22 1.28 -9.81
N GLU A 66 0.26 2.20 -9.90
CA GLU A 66 -0.93 2.04 -10.76
C GLU A 66 -0.56 1.93 -12.24
N ASN A 67 0.37 2.76 -12.72
CA ASN A 67 0.81 2.71 -14.11
C ASN A 67 1.54 1.39 -14.45
N LYS A 68 2.32 0.83 -13.52
CA LYS A 68 2.93 -0.51 -13.71
C LYS A 68 1.90 -1.62 -13.80
N GLU A 69 0.80 -1.52 -13.06
CA GLU A 69 -0.30 -2.50 -13.14
C GLU A 69 -1.08 -2.37 -14.46
N LYS A 70 -1.20 -1.16 -15.02
CA LYS A 70 -1.78 -0.94 -16.35
C LYS A 70 -0.89 -1.50 -17.46
N ILE A 71 0.42 -1.25 -17.42
CA ILE A 71 1.37 -1.79 -18.39
C ILE A 71 1.37 -3.33 -18.37
N LYS A 72 1.32 -3.96 -17.18
CA LYS A 72 1.20 -5.42 -17.06
C LYS A 72 -0.13 -5.98 -17.59
N LYS A 73 -1.22 -5.20 -17.55
CA LYS A 73 -2.50 -5.62 -18.11
C LYS A 73 -2.54 -5.45 -19.63
N GLU A 74 -1.93 -4.39 -20.15
CA GLU A 74 -1.82 -4.15 -21.60
C GLU A 74 -0.90 -5.19 -22.27
N GLU A 75 0.22 -5.59 -21.65
CA GLU A 75 1.09 -6.66 -22.18
C GLU A 75 0.41 -8.05 -22.24
N VAL A 76 -0.62 -8.28 -21.40
CA VAL A 76 -1.43 -9.52 -21.44
C VAL A 76 -2.52 -9.44 -22.52
N LEU A 77 -3.03 -8.24 -22.83
CA LEU A 77 -4.03 -8.02 -23.87
C LEU A 77 -3.45 -8.07 -25.28
N GLU A 78 -2.20 -7.63 -25.50
CA GLU A 78 -1.57 -7.66 -26.82
C GLU A 78 -1.22 -9.08 -27.33
N ASN A 79 -1.26 -10.12 -26.47
CA ASN A 79 -0.91 -11.49 -26.87
C ASN A 79 -2.11 -12.42 -27.09
N THR A 80 -3.33 -11.89 -27.16
CA THR A 80 -4.51 -12.73 -27.43
C THR A 80 -5.41 -12.07 -28.47
N GLU A 81 -4.90 -11.94 -29.71
CA GLU A 81 -5.77 -11.83 -30.88
C GLU A 81 -6.51 -13.17 -31.05
N ILE A 82 -7.59 -13.36 -30.30
CA ILE A 82 -8.53 -14.46 -30.57
C ILE A 82 -9.27 -14.04 -31.84
N ALA A 83 -9.10 -14.80 -32.91
CA ALA A 83 -9.85 -14.59 -34.14
C ALA A 83 -11.36 -14.62 -33.85
N GLU A 84 -12.12 -13.67 -34.41
CA GLU A 84 -13.57 -13.57 -34.23
C GLU A 84 -14.31 -14.89 -34.55
N GLU A 85 -13.73 -15.70 -35.43
CA GLU A 85 -14.20 -17.05 -35.78
C GLU A 85 -14.20 -18.05 -34.62
N ASP A 86 -13.24 -17.95 -33.69
CA ASP A 86 -13.14 -18.87 -32.56
C ASP A 86 -14.09 -18.46 -31.42
N ILE A 87 -14.40 -17.16 -31.32
CA ILE A 87 -15.44 -16.64 -30.44
C ILE A 87 -16.82 -17.14 -30.91
N GLN A 88 -17.08 -17.08 -32.22
CA GLN A 88 -18.34 -17.56 -32.80
C GLN A 88 -18.56 -19.06 -32.56
N LYS A 89 -17.52 -19.89 -32.74
CA LYS A 89 -17.58 -21.33 -32.47
C LYS A 89 -17.88 -21.64 -30.99
N ALA A 90 -17.29 -20.87 -30.06
CA ALA A 90 -17.54 -21.04 -28.64
C ALA A 90 -19.00 -20.69 -28.28
N PHE A 91 -19.58 -19.65 -28.89
CA PHE A 91 -21.00 -19.32 -28.71
C PHE A 91 -21.93 -20.40 -29.26
N ASP A 92 -21.64 -20.93 -30.44
CA ASP A 92 -22.40 -22.03 -31.06
C ASP A 92 -22.33 -23.32 -30.22
N GLU A 93 -21.22 -23.55 -29.50
CA GLU A 93 -21.05 -24.70 -28.61
C GLU A 93 -21.80 -24.52 -27.29
N ILE A 94 -21.82 -23.32 -26.72
CA ILE A 94 -22.60 -22.97 -25.53
C ILE A 94 -24.11 -23.08 -25.80
N GLU A 95 -24.57 -22.67 -26.98
CA GLU A 95 -25.98 -22.77 -27.37
C GLU A 95 -26.44 -24.24 -27.50
N LYS A 96 -25.56 -25.12 -27.99
CA LYS A 96 -25.81 -26.57 -28.05
C LYS A 96 -25.87 -27.25 -26.68
N LEU A 97 -25.26 -26.66 -25.65
CA LEU A 97 -25.24 -27.21 -24.29
C LEU A 97 -26.46 -26.81 -23.44
N ASN A 98 -27.35 -25.92 -23.93
CA ASN A 98 -28.47 -25.37 -23.16
C ASN A 98 -29.82 -26.11 -23.34
N LEU A 99 -29.81 -27.42 -23.60
CA LEU A 99 -31.04 -28.23 -23.78
C LEU A 99 -31.49 -29.02 -22.54
N GLU A 100 -30.93 -28.77 -21.35
CA GLU A 100 -31.51 -29.28 -20.12
C GLU A 100 -31.73 -28.14 -19.10
N PRO A 101 -32.99 -27.90 -18.66
CA PRO A 101 -33.27 -26.93 -17.61
C PRO A 101 -32.71 -27.46 -16.28
N ARG A 102 -31.45 -27.12 -15.97
CA ARG A 102 -30.98 -27.18 -14.59
C ARG A 102 -31.74 -26.12 -13.81
N THR A 103 -32.58 -26.57 -12.89
CA THR A 103 -33.21 -25.76 -11.86
C THR A 103 -32.12 -25.07 -11.05
N VAL A 104 -31.87 -23.79 -11.37
CA VAL A 104 -30.94 -22.95 -10.62
C VAL A 104 -31.62 -22.62 -9.29
N SER A 105 -31.29 -23.36 -8.25
CA SER A 105 -31.61 -22.99 -6.89
C SER A 105 -30.90 -21.67 -6.58
N SER A 106 -31.70 -20.60 -6.48
CA SER A 106 -31.44 -19.32 -5.83
C SER A 106 -29.99 -19.00 -5.48
N THR A 107 -29.27 -18.34 -6.39
CA THR A 107 -28.16 -17.48 -5.98
C THR A 107 -28.75 -16.34 -5.17
N LYS A 108 -28.69 -16.45 -3.84
CA LYS A 108 -28.77 -15.30 -2.95
C LYS A 108 -27.74 -14.29 -3.44
N ASN A 109 -28.20 -13.13 -3.87
CA ASN A 109 -27.36 -11.94 -3.94
C ASN A 109 -26.81 -11.73 -2.53
N ILE A 110 -25.54 -12.06 -2.32
CA ILE A 110 -24.82 -11.68 -1.11
C ILE A 110 -24.29 -10.28 -1.39
N GLU A 111 -25.09 -9.28 -1.08
CA GLU A 111 -24.62 -7.91 -0.90
C GLU A 111 -23.80 -7.90 0.39
N ILE A 112 -22.46 -7.87 0.27
CA ILE A 112 -21.56 -7.69 1.40
C ILE A 112 -21.51 -6.17 1.66
N THR A 113 -22.13 -5.72 2.74
CA THR A 113 -22.04 -4.33 3.21
C THR A 113 -20.82 -4.17 4.12
N VAL A 114 -20.18 -3.00 4.05
CA VAL A 114 -18.92 -2.66 4.76
C VAL A 114 -19.06 -2.78 6.29
N ASP A 115 -20.29 -2.75 6.81
CA ASP A 115 -20.58 -2.87 8.24
C ASP A 115 -20.35 -4.31 8.78
N ASP A 116 -20.44 -5.35 7.94
CA ASP A 116 -20.26 -6.75 8.37
C ASP A 116 -18.79 -7.11 8.70
N ILE A 117 -17.83 -6.33 8.21
CA ILE A 117 -16.39 -6.55 8.46
C ILE A 117 -15.98 -5.97 9.82
N ILE A 118 -16.68 -4.96 10.31
CA ILE A 118 -16.30 -4.22 11.53
C ILE A 118 -16.69 -4.99 12.79
N GLU A 119 -17.72 -5.84 12.75
CA GLU A 119 -18.18 -6.57 13.94
C GLU A 119 -17.31 -7.78 14.35
N GLU A 120 -16.51 -8.36 13.43
CA GLU A 120 -15.65 -9.50 13.78
C GLU A 120 -14.35 -9.10 14.49
N GLU A 121 -13.83 -7.88 14.30
CA GLU A 121 -12.58 -7.44 14.96
C GLU A 121 -12.77 -6.91 16.39
N ILE A 122 -13.99 -6.56 16.81
CA ILE A 122 -14.25 -5.93 18.12
C ILE A 122 -14.42 -6.96 19.26
N LYS A 123 -14.53 -8.26 18.95
CA LYS A 123 -14.83 -9.30 19.97
C LYS A 123 -13.62 -9.95 20.67
N ASN A 124 -12.39 -9.56 20.34
CA ASN A 124 -11.22 -10.06 21.07
C ASN A 124 -10.76 -9.09 22.16
N GLU A 125 -11.33 -9.31 23.34
CA GLU A 125 -10.72 -9.22 24.67
C GLU A 125 -10.16 -7.85 25.11
N GLU A 126 -11.00 -7.11 25.83
CA GLU A 126 -10.60 -6.02 26.74
C GLU A 126 -9.78 -6.57 27.93
N GLU A 127 -8.51 -6.92 27.73
CA GLU A 127 -7.58 -7.06 28.85
C GLU A 127 -6.99 -5.68 29.22
N PRO A 128 -7.07 -5.24 30.50
CA PRO A 128 -6.56 -3.94 30.88
C PRO A 128 -5.03 -3.92 30.80
N LEU A 129 -4.49 -2.92 30.09
CA LEU A 129 -3.06 -2.58 29.86
C LEU A 129 -2.19 -2.35 31.12
N LYS A 130 -2.66 -2.77 32.29
CA LYS A 130 -2.04 -2.49 33.60
C LYS A 130 -0.77 -3.31 33.82
N GLU A 131 -0.67 -4.52 33.25
CA GLU A 131 0.51 -5.39 33.41
C GLU A 131 1.75 -4.90 32.63
N PHE A 132 1.58 -3.97 31.68
CA PHE A 132 2.68 -3.49 30.85
C PHE A 132 3.66 -2.56 31.60
N TRP A 133 3.24 -1.95 32.72
CA TRP A 133 4.03 -0.94 33.45
C TRP A 133 4.67 -1.42 34.75
N GLU A 134 4.46 -2.68 35.16
CA GLU A 134 5.02 -3.26 36.38
C GLU A 134 6.06 -4.36 36.11
N LYS A 135 7.12 -4.05 35.35
CA LYS A 135 8.34 -4.87 35.35
C LYS A 135 9.62 -4.06 35.25
#